data_AF-A0A0R1UJT9-F1
#
_entry.id   AF-A0A0R1UJT9-F1
#
_cell.length_a   1.000
_cell.length_b   1.000
_cell.length_c   1.000
_cell.angle_alpha   90.00
_cell.angle_beta   90.00
_cell.angle_gamma   90.00
#
_symmetry.space_group_name_H-M   'P 1'
#
loop_
_entity.id
_entity.type
_entity.pdbx_description
1 polymer ?
#
loop_
_entity_poly.entity_id
_entity_poly.type
_entity_poly.pdbx_seq_one_letter_code
_entity_poly.pdbx_strand_id
1 'polypeptide(L)'
;MGYDNGVAYNLLTLLGINYFLYSRDYSMKRLKFVYYYDYFFITPRINIFNLISLISIFIIGSATGSLIICIFIILVNVGYLLKIEYNPWIFFTLYIILFFMIIMSNDQSALITSLTEAMGRDGGFTGRSLLWKKAVELILQKPFLGWGNNSDIIEVWGSLFSAHNQILDLVLRGGFLTLLFYLALQAYTFFLLKKNQLQTSNVLLIVNFCFLLGGLMEAGIRPVQFIFLALTITPYYEQNIRKRSTND
;
A
#
# COMPACT_ATOMS: atom_id res chain seq x y z
N MET A 1 -16.28 -9.21 14.92
CA MET A 1 -14.90 -8.70 14.99
C MET A 1 -14.12 -9.30 13.84
N GLY A 2 -13.67 -8.47 12.90
CA GLY A 2 -12.91 -8.95 11.73
C GLY A 2 -11.50 -9.37 12.13
N TYR A 3 -11.04 -10.51 11.61
CA TYR A 3 -9.66 -10.96 11.77
C TYR A 3 -8.67 -9.87 11.33
N ASP A 4 -7.57 -9.72 12.08
CA ASP A 4 -6.59 -8.65 11.95
C ASP A 4 -6.01 -8.55 10.53
N ASN A 5 -6.14 -7.38 9.91
CA ASN A 5 -5.54 -7.04 8.61
C ASN A 5 -4.01 -7.09 8.65
N GLY A 6 -3.39 -7.22 9.83
CA GLY A 6 -1.97 -7.44 10.07
C GLY A 6 -1.37 -8.53 9.17
N VAL A 7 -2.07 -9.63 8.93
CA VAL A 7 -1.56 -10.71 8.07
C VAL A 7 -1.43 -10.25 6.61
N ALA A 8 -2.31 -9.38 6.12
CA ALA A 8 -2.22 -8.83 4.78
C ALA A 8 -0.91 -8.05 4.57
N TYR A 9 -0.45 -7.32 5.58
CA TYR A 9 0.81 -6.58 5.53
C TYR A 9 2.03 -7.50 5.57
N ASN A 10 1.96 -8.61 6.30
CA ASN A 10 3.01 -9.63 6.29
C ASN A 10 3.09 -10.30 4.91
N LEU A 11 1.96 -10.69 4.33
CA LEU A 11 1.90 -11.27 2.99
C LEU A 11 2.39 -10.27 1.93
N LEU A 12 1.94 -9.00 1.99
CA LEU A 12 2.40 -7.94 1.09
C LEU A 12 3.91 -7.74 1.18
N THR A 13 4.48 -7.79 2.39
CA THR A 13 5.93 -7.71 2.59
C THR A 13 6.64 -8.86 1.91
N LEU A 14 6.21 -10.10 2.15
CA LEU A 14 6.82 -11.29 1.57
C LEU A 14 6.74 -11.26 0.04
N LEU A 15 5.58 -10.89 -0.51
CA LEU A 15 5.40 -10.71 -1.94
C LEU A 15 6.30 -9.60 -2.50
N GLY A 16 6.35 -8.44 -1.84
CA GLY A 16 7.18 -7.31 -2.24
C GLY A 16 8.67 -7.67 -2.29
N ILE A 17 9.18 -8.36 -1.27
CA ILE A 17 10.57 -8.85 -1.25
C ILE A 17 10.78 -9.88 -2.34
N ASN A 18 9.86 -10.83 -2.52
CA ASN A 18 9.98 -11.89 -3.51
C ASN A 18 10.06 -11.32 -4.94
N TYR A 19 9.21 -10.36 -5.27
CA TYR A 19 9.23 -9.67 -6.56
C TYR A 19 10.43 -8.73 -6.72
N PHE A 20 10.87 -8.07 -5.65
CA PHE A 20 12.09 -7.26 -5.67
C PHE A 20 13.30 -8.12 -6.03
N LEU A 21 13.47 -9.27 -5.37
CA LEU A 21 14.54 -10.22 -5.68
C LEU A 21 14.43 -10.79 -7.09
N TYR A 22 13.22 -11.09 -7.56
CA TYR A 22 12.97 -11.52 -8.93
C TYR A 22 13.37 -10.47 -9.97
N SER A 23 13.05 -9.19 -9.72
CA SER A 23 13.43 -8.08 -10.60
C SER A 23 14.94 -7.90 -10.75
N ARG A 24 15.73 -8.47 -9.84
CA ARG A 24 17.20 -8.39 -9.79
C ARG A 24 17.88 -9.72 -10.08
N ASP A 25 17.15 -10.68 -10.65
CA ASP A 25 17.69 -11.98 -11.09
C ASP A 25 18.34 -12.84 -10.00
N TYR A 26 18.02 -12.60 -8.72
CA TYR A 26 18.60 -13.38 -7.63
C TYR A 26 18.06 -14.81 -7.58
N SER A 27 18.94 -15.77 -7.95
CA SER A 27 18.80 -17.22 -7.71
C SER A 27 17.49 -17.83 -8.24
N MET A 28 17.15 -17.55 -9.51
CA MET A 28 15.89 -18.02 -10.11
C MET A 28 16.11 -19.04 -11.23
N LYS A 29 15.48 -20.21 -11.09
CA LYS A 29 15.22 -21.11 -12.22
C LYS A 29 14.03 -20.55 -13.01
N ARG A 30 14.25 -20.20 -14.28
CA ARG A 30 13.21 -19.74 -15.20
C ARG A 30 12.81 -20.91 -16.10
N LEU A 31 11.54 -21.29 -16.10
CA LEU A 31 11.02 -22.28 -17.04
C LEU A 31 10.59 -21.55 -18.30
N LYS A 32 11.18 -21.93 -19.44
CA LYS A 32 10.88 -21.37 -20.75
C LYS A 32 9.70 -22.13 -21.34
N PHE A 33 8.59 -21.43 -21.57
CA PHE A 33 7.46 -21.96 -22.33
C PHE A 33 7.38 -21.26 -23.68
N VAL A 34 7.10 -22.04 -24.73
CA VAL A 34 6.82 -21.53 -26.07
C VAL A 34 5.31 -21.44 -26.22
N TYR A 35 4.78 -20.24 -26.47
CA TYR A 35 3.39 -20.08 -26.85
C TYR A 35 3.30 -19.33 -28.17
N TYR A 36 2.81 -20.02 -29.20
CA TYR A 36 2.58 -19.55 -30.56
C TYR A 36 3.85 -19.05 -31.30
N TYR A 37 4.41 -17.88 -30.94
CA TYR A 37 5.68 -17.36 -31.47
C TYR A 37 6.53 -16.58 -30.43
N ASP A 38 6.07 -16.47 -29.18
CA ASP A 38 6.77 -15.76 -28.11
C ASP A 38 7.20 -16.71 -26.99
N TYR A 39 8.37 -16.41 -26.41
CA TYR A 39 8.84 -17.10 -25.22
C TYR A 39 8.28 -16.40 -23.98
N PHE A 40 7.53 -17.13 -23.16
CA PHE A 40 7.18 -16.67 -21.81
C PHE A 40 7.97 -17.45 -20.76
N PHE A 41 8.54 -16.72 -19.81
CA PHE A 41 9.26 -17.31 -18.69
C PHE A 41 8.35 -17.36 -17.48
N ILE A 42 7.99 -18.56 -17.05
CA ILE A 42 7.33 -18.77 -15.77
C ILE A 42 8.43 -18.96 -14.72
N THR A 43 8.31 -18.23 -13.62
CA THR A 43 9.14 -18.47 -12.44
C THR A 43 8.26 -19.14 -11.39
N PRO A 44 8.35 -20.49 -11.21
CA PRO A 44 7.44 -21.23 -10.35
C PRO A 44 7.38 -20.68 -8.92
N ARG A 45 8.52 -20.24 -8.39
CA ARG A 45 8.60 -19.60 -7.07
C ARG A 45 7.66 -18.41 -6.92
N ILE A 46 7.57 -17.52 -7.92
CA ILE A 46 6.69 -16.35 -7.85
C ILE A 46 5.22 -16.78 -7.82
N ASN A 47 4.84 -17.69 -8.72
CA ASN A 47 3.46 -18.14 -8.83
C ASN A 47 2.99 -18.93 -7.61
N ILE A 48 3.85 -19.75 -7.03
CA ILE A 48 3.59 -20.47 -5.77
C ILE A 48 3.35 -19.47 -4.64
N PHE A 49 4.20 -18.45 -4.49
CA PHE A 49 4.03 -17.43 -3.45
C PHE A 49 2.74 -16.62 -3.65
N ASN A 50 2.38 -16.27 -4.88
CA ASN A 50 1.13 -15.60 -5.20
C ASN A 50 -0.07 -16.45 -4.79
N LEU A 51 -0.06 -17.74 -5.15
CA LEU A 51 -1.14 -18.66 -4.83
C LEU A 51 -1.29 -18.85 -3.33
N ILE A 52 -0.18 -19.07 -2.61
CA ILE A 52 -0.18 -19.19 -1.14
C ILE A 52 -0.76 -17.91 -0.52
N SER A 53 -0.32 -16.73 -0.96
CA SER A 53 -0.78 -15.45 -0.41
C SER A 53 -2.27 -15.23 -0.64
N LEU A 54 -2.78 -15.58 -1.83
CA LEU A 54 -4.21 -15.51 -2.13
C LEU A 54 -5.01 -16.48 -1.26
N ILE A 55 -4.61 -17.75 -1.18
CA ILE A 55 -5.29 -18.73 -0.33
C ILE A 55 -5.29 -18.28 1.13
N SER A 56 -4.15 -17.82 1.65
CA SER A 56 -4.05 -17.31 3.02
C SER A 56 -5.00 -16.15 3.27
N ILE A 57 -5.07 -15.15 2.38
CA ILE A 57 -5.94 -13.99 2.61
C ILE A 57 -7.42 -14.32 2.45
N PHE A 58 -7.76 -15.26 1.55
CA PHE A 58 -9.12 -15.79 1.44
C PHE A 58 -9.55 -16.54 2.69
N ILE A 59 -8.69 -17.39 3.28
CA ILE A 59 -8.99 -18.10 4.54
C ILE A 59 -9.23 -17.11 5.69
N ILE A 60 -8.44 -16.03 5.75
CA ILE A 60 -8.58 -15.00 6.78
C ILE A 60 -9.87 -14.18 6.59
N GLY A 61 -10.34 -14.06 5.35
CA GLY A 61 -11.53 -13.29 5.03
C GLY A 61 -11.35 -11.79 5.22
N SER A 62 -10.14 -11.24 5.06
CA SER A 62 -9.91 -9.79 5.14
C SER A 62 -10.27 -9.12 3.81
N ALA A 63 -11.34 -8.31 3.77
CA ALA A 63 -11.73 -7.57 2.56
C ALA A 63 -10.63 -6.60 2.09
N THR A 64 -10.13 -5.76 3.00
CA THR A 64 -9.03 -4.82 2.73
C THR A 64 -7.77 -5.56 2.28
N GLY A 65 -7.41 -6.64 2.98
CA GLY A 65 -6.23 -7.42 2.67
C GLY A 65 -6.33 -8.10 1.30
N SER A 66 -7.47 -8.71 0.99
CA SER A 66 -7.72 -9.31 -0.32
C SER A 66 -7.59 -8.27 -1.44
N LEU A 67 -8.16 -7.08 -1.26
CA LEU A 67 -8.04 -5.99 -2.22
C LEU A 67 -6.58 -5.60 -2.45
N ILE A 68 -5.81 -5.38 -1.38
CA ILE A 68 -4.40 -4.97 -1.47
C ILE A 68 -3.55 -6.03 -2.17
N ILE A 69 -3.71 -7.30 -1.79
CA ILE A 69 -2.93 -8.42 -2.35
C ILE A 69 -3.28 -8.64 -3.83
N CYS A 70 -4.57 -8.59 -4.19
CA CYS A 70 -5.01 -8.69 -5.57
C CYS A 70 -4.47 -7.54 -6.42
N ILE A 71 -4.58 -6.29 -5.96
CA ILE A 71 -4.04 -5.12 -6.68
C ILE A 71 -2.53 -5.25 -6.86
N PHE A 72 -1.80 -5.65 -5.82
CA PHE A 72 -0.35 -5.86 -5.90
C PHE A 72 0.00 -6.87 -7.00
N ILE A 73 -0.59 -8.07 -6.94
CA ILE A 73 -0.31 -9.15 -7.90
C ILE A 73 -0.69 -8.71 -9.32
N ILE A 74 -1.87 -8.10 -9.51
CA ILE A 74 -2.34 -7.67 -10.83
C ILE A 74 -1.38 -6.62 -11.41
N LEU A 75 -1.12 -5.53 -10.68
CA LEU A 75 -0.30 -4.43 -11.21
C LEU A 75 1.14 -4.87 -11.48
N VAL A 76 1.74 -5.69 -10.62
CA VAL A 76 3.10 -6.16 -10.84
C VAL A 76 3.16 -7.06 -12.08
N ASN A 77 2.27 -8.05 -12.20
CA ASN A 77 2.30 -8.96 -13.35
C ASN A 77 1.93 -8.26 -14.66
N VAL A 78 0.97 -7.34 -14.65
CA VAL A 78 0.65 -6.48 -15.81
C VAL A 78 1.86 -5.63 -16.20
N GLY A 79 2.55 -5.04 -15.23
CA GLY A 79 3.80 -4.30 -15.46
C GLY A 79 4.90 -5.16 -16.11
N TYR A 80 5.05 -6.42 -15.69
CA TYR A 80 6.00 -7.36 -16.29
C TYR A 80 5.60 -7.80 -17.70
N LEU A 81 4.33 -8.19 -17.88
CA LEU A 81 3.80 -8.73 -19.13
C LEU A 81 3.79 -7.67 -20.23
N LEU A 82 3.28 -6.49 -19.92
CA LEU A 82 3.13 -5.38 -20.87
C LEU A 82 4.31 -4.42 -20.87
N LYS A 83 5.35 -4.68 -20.04
CA LYS A 83 6.53 -3.82 -19.88
C LYS A 83 6.17 -2.36 -19.60
N ILE A 84 5.12 -2.14 -18.80
CA ILE A 84 4.61 -0.81 -18.47
C ILE A 84 5.56 -0.13 -17.49
N GLU A 85 5.83 1.15 -17.72
CA GLU A 85 6.53 2.02 -16.77
C GLU A 85 5.50 2.89 -16.03
N TYR A 86 5.26 2.58 -14.76
CA TYR A 86 4.26 3.31 -13.99
C TYR A 86 4.77 4.70 -13.60
N ASN A 87 3.90 5.71 -13.68
CA ASN A 87 4.21 7.04 -13.21
C ASN A 87 3.86 7.17 -11.71
N PRO A 88 4.83 7.32 -10.79
CA PRO A 88 4.57 7.40 -9.35
C PRO A 88 3.58 8.50 -8.96
N TRP A 89 3.58 9.63 -9.68
CA TRP A 89 2.69 10.74 -9.40
C TRP A 89 1.21 10.41 -9.63
N ILE A 90 0.90 9.49 -10.55
CA ILE A 90 -0.48 9.01 -10.74
C ILE A 90 -0.94 8.25 -9.50
N PHE A 91 -0.07 7.40 -8.94
CA PHE A 91 -0.37 6.62 -7.73
C PHE A 91 -0.51 7.52 -6.50
N PHE A 92 0.34 8.55 -6.39
CA PHE A 92 0.24 9.55 -5.31
C PHE A 92 -1.08 10.31 -5.38
N THR A 93 -1.41 10.87 -6.54
CA THR A 93 -2.66 11.60 -6.76
C THR A 93 -3.87 10.70 -6.53
N LEU A 94 -3.84 9.47 -7.03
CA LEU A 94 -4.91 8.48 -6.80
C LEU A 94 -5.10 8.21 -5.30
N TYR A 95 -4.02 8.04 -4.54
CA TYR A 95 -4.10 7.85 -3.10
C TYR A 95 -4.77 9.04 -2.39
N ILE A 96 -4.37 10.26 -2.72
CA ILE A 96 -4.95 11.48 -2.14
C ILE A 96 -6.45 11.60 -2.48
N ILE A 97 -6.83 11.33 -3.74
CA ILE A 97 -8.24 11.31 -4.17
C ILE A 97 -9.03 10.27 -3.37
N LEU A 98 -8.53 9.04 -3.26
CA LEU A 98 -9.18 7.97 -2.51
C LEU A 98 -9.33 8.34 -1.03
N PHE A 99 -8.31 8.94 -0.41
CA PHE A 99 -8.38 9.42 0.96
C PHE A 99 -9.53 10.40 1.16
N PHE A 100 -9.60 11.48 0.36
CA PHE A 100 -10.68 12.45 0.49
C PHE A 100 -12.04 11.84 0.17
N MET A 101 -12.13 11.00 -0.86
CA MET A 101 -13.36 10.29 -1.20
C MET A 101 -13.86 9.48 -0.01
N ILE A 102 -12.99 8.71 0.64
CA ILE A 102 -13.34 7.87 1.80
C ILE A 102 -13.77 8.72 3.01
N ILE A 103 -13.03 9.77 3.35
CA ILE A 103 -13.35 10.63 4.51
C ILE A 103 -14.63 11.44 4.29
N MET A 104 -14.91 11.86 3.06
CA MET A 104 -16.10 12.63 2.71
C MET A 104 -17.32 11.74 2.42
N SER A 105 -17.12 10.45 2.16
CA SER A 105 -18.20 9.50 1.99
C SER A 105 -18.99 9.33 3.29
N ASN A 106 -20.30 9.58 3.20
CA ASN A 106 -21.22 9.21 4.27
C ASN A 106 -21.46 7.68 4.24
N ASP A 107 -21.78 7.10 5.40
CA ASP A 107 -22.05 5.66 5.58
C ASP A 107 -23.18 5.13 4.69
N GLN A 108 -24.00 6.03 4.14
CA GLN A 108 -25.15 5.75 3.29
C GLN A 108 -24.86 5.88 1.79
N SER A 109 -23.59 6.05 1.37
CA SER A 109 -23.31 6.18 -0.06
C SER A 109 -23.62 4.88 -0.80
N ALA A 110 -24.51 4.95 -1.80
CA ALA A 110 -24.99 3.78 -2.55
C ALA A 110 -23.85 2.93 -3.14
N LEU A 111 -22.76 3.57 -3.58
CA LEU A 111 -21.56 2.87 -4.07
C LEU A 111 -20.90 1.99 -3.01
N ILE A 112 -20.74 2.50 -1.79
CA ILE A 112 -20.12 1.75 -0.69
C ILE A 112 -21.02 0.61 -0.28
N THR A 113 -22.32 0.88 -0.11
CA THR A 113 -23.32 -0.12 0.26
C THR A 113 -23.35 -1.27 -0.76
N SER A 114 -23.45 -0.97 -2.06
CA SER A 114 -23.44 -1.99 -3.11
C SER A 114 -22.13 -2.78 -3.19
N LEU A 115 -20.97 -2.14 -2.98
CA LEU A 115 -19.68 -2.83 -2.92
C LEU A 115 -19.60 -3.79 -1.73
N THR A 116 -20.06 -3.37 -0.56
CA THR A 116 -20.03 -4.18 0.66
C THR A 116 -21.05 -5.33 0.63
N GLU A 117 -22.23 -5.11 0.06
CA GLU A 117 -23.25 -6.13 -0.15
C GLU A 117 -22.79 -7.21 -1.14
N ALA A 118 -22.14 -6.80 -2.26
CA ALA A 118 -21.55 -7.73 -3.21
C ALA A 118 -20.45 -8.61 -2.59
N MET A 119 -19.81 -8.15 -1.52
CA MET A 119 -18.82 -8.91 -0.74
C MET A 119 -19.45 -9.75 0.39
N GLY A 120 -20.78 -9.81 0.48
CA GLY A 120 -21.50 -10.59 1.50
C GLY A 120 -21.32 -10.04 2.91
N ARG A 121 -21.13 -8.73 3.06
CA ARG A 121 -20.94 -8.06 4.35
C ARG A 121 -22.03 -7.02 4.60
N ASP A 122 -22.54 -6.98 5.84
CA ASP A 122 -23.48 -5.96 6.28
C ASP A 122 -22.82 -4.58 6.18
N GLY A 123 -23.30 -3.80 5.22
CA GLY A 123 -22.48 -2.90 4.43
C GLY A 123 -22.51 -1.42 4.82
N GLY A 124 -21.39 -0.93 5.34
CA GLY A 124 -21.06 0.48 5.48
C GLY A 124 -19.69 0.68 6.15
N PHE A 125 -19.18 1.91 6.20
CA PHE A 125 -18.12 2.30 7.15
C PHE A 125 -18.68 2.40 8.58
N THR A 126 -19.67 1.57 8.93
CA THR A 126 -20.45 1.66 10.16
C THR A 126 -19.52 1.70 11.37
N GLY A 127 -19.49 2.86 12.03
CA GLY A 127 -18.60 3.15 13.15
C GLY A 127 -17.31 3.90 12.79
N ARG A 128 -16.72 3.68 11.62
CA ARG A 128 -15.52 4.40 11.16
C ARG A 128 -15.81 5.85 10.80
N SER A 129 -16.96 6.17 10.22
CA SER A 129 -17.39 7.57 10.00
C SER A 129 -17.42 8.37 11.30
N LEU A 130 -17.94 7.76 12.37
CA LEU A 130 -18.01 8.35 13.70
C LEU A 130 -16.61 8.54 14.29
N LEU A 131 -15.74 7.53 14.16
CA LEU A 131 -14.34 7.63 14.56
C LEU A 131 -13.61 8.74 13.79
N TRP A 132 -13.81 8.86 12.48
CA TRP A 132 -13.18 9.90 11.66
C TRP A 132 -13.68 11.29 12.01
N LYS A 133 -14.98 11.46 12.25
CA LYS A 133 -15.54 12.73 12.71
C LYS A 133 -14.92 13.15 14.05
N LYS A 134 -14.85 12.22 15.00
CA LYS A 134 -14.23 12.45 16.32
C LYS A 134 -12.73 12.73 16.21
N ALA A 135 -12.03 12.02 15.32
CA ALA A 135 -10.63 12.28 15.01
C ALA A 135 -10.43 13.71 14.52
N VAL A 136 -11.25 14.17 13.57
CA VAL A 136 -11.19 15.55 13.06
C VAL A 136 -11.44 16.58 14.18
N GLU A 137 -12.45 16.35 15.04
CA GLU A 137 -12.72 17.20 16.21
C GLU A 137 -11.49 17.32 17.14
N LEU A 138 -10.81 16.20 17.42
CA LEU A 138 -9.59 16.18 18.25
C LEU A 138 -8.38 16.81 17.55
N ILE A 139 -8.23 16.61 16.24
CA ILE A 139 -7.15 17.22 15.44
C ILE A 139 -7.26 18.75 15.50
N LEU A 140 -8.47 19.30 15.38
CA LEU A 140 -8.68 20.76 15.42
C LEU A 140 -8.31 21.39 16.77
N GLN A 141 -8.31 20.62 17.86
CA GLN A 141 -7.89 21.10 19.18
C GLN A 141 -6.36 21.19 19.34
N LYS A 142 -5.60 20.27 18.74
CA LYS A 142 -4.13 20.25 18.79
C LYS A 142 -3.51 19.97 17.41
N PRO A 143 -3.66 20.89 16.44
CA PRO A 143 -3.36 20.60 15.04
C PRO A 143 -1.88 20.39 14.74
N PHE A 144 -0.96 21.05 15.46
CA PHE A 144 0.46 21.06 15.07
C PHE A 144 1.28 19.91 15.64
N LEU A 145 1.09 19.56 16.92
CA LEU A 145 1.85 18.54 17.62
C LEU A 145 1.02 17.31 18.01
N GLY A 146 -0.30 17.35 17.79
CA GLY A 146 -1.21 16.26 18.14
C GLY A 146 -1.30 16.01 19.65
N TRP A 147 -1.67 14.78 19.99
CA TRP A 147 -1.99 14.30 21.33
C TRP A 147 -0.95 13.35 21.91
N GLY A 148 0.17 13.13 21.21
CA GLY A 148 1.20 12.17 21.60
C GLY A 148 0.90 10.75 21.13
N ASN A 149 1.77 9.80 21.47
CA ASN A 149 1.74 8.44 20.91
C ASN A 149 0.73 7.48 21.56
N ASN A 150 -0.38 7.99 22.09
CA ASN A 150 -1.45 7.11 22.56
C ASN A 150 -2.30 6.67 21.36
N SER A 151 -2.41 5.37 21.12
CA SER A 151 -3.10 4.81 19.94
C SER A 151 -4.60 4.98 19.98
N ASP A 152 -5.16 4.97 21.18
CA ASP A 152 -6.60 4.94 21.42
C ASP A 152 -6.95 6.17 22.25
N ILE A 153 -7.34 7.24 21.55
CA ILE A 153 -7.71 8.53 22.15
C ILE A 153 -9.13 8.98 21.77
N ILE A 154 -9.77 8.26 20.85
CA ILE A 154 -11.11 8.57 20.39
C ILE A 154 -12.10 7.85 21.29
N GLU A 155 -12.81 8.58 22.13
CA GLU A 155 -13.84 8.02 23.01
C GLU A 155 -15.17 7.87 22.28
N VAL A 156 -15.56 6.62 22.02
CA VAL A 156 -16.82 6.25 21.36
C VAL A 156 -17.33 4.96 21.99
N TRP A 157 -18.65 4.81 22.16
CA TRP A 157 -19.29 3.63 22.76
C TRP A 157 -18.73 3.21 24.14
N GLY A 158 -18.24 4.17 24.94
CA GLY A 158 -17.71 3.92 26.27
C GLY A 158 -16.31 3.28 26.31
N SER A 159 -15.59 3.26 25.19
CA SER A 159 -14.20 2.80 25.11
C SER A 159 -13.36 3.75 24.26
N LEU A 160 -12.04 3.64 24.37
CA LEU A 160 -11.07 4.35 23.55
C LEU A 160 -10.75 3.53 22.29
N PHE A 161 -10.67 4.21 21.15
CA PHE A 161 -10.39 3.63 19.85
C PHE A 161 -9.38 4.48 19.05
N SER A 162 -8.74 3.84 18.08
CA SER A 162 -7.93 4.51 17.06
C SER A 162 -8.78 5.07 15.92
N ALA A 163 -8.19 5.93 15.08
CA ALA A 163 -8.91 6.49 13.94
C ALA A 163 -9.21 5.46 12.83
N HIS A 164 -8.57 4.28 12.84
CA HIS A 164 -8.64 3.29 11.76
C HIS A 164 -8.41 3.88 10.35
N ASN A 165 -7.60 4.93 10.29
CA ASN A 165 -7.11 5.57 9.07
C ASN A 165 -5.74 6.18 9.40
N GLN A 166 -4.72 5.79 8.63
CA GLN A 166 -3.34 6.11 8.91
C GLN A 166 -3.06 7.62 8.88
N ILE A 167 -3.69 8.37 7.98
CA ILE A 167 -3.48 9.82 7.88
C ILE A 167 -4.08 10.51 9.11
N LEU A 168 -5.30 10.15 9.48
CA LEU A 168 -5.93 10.70 10.68
C LEU A 168 -5.17 10.30 11.95
N ASP A 169 -4.70 9.07 12.05
CA ASP A 169 -3.91 8.58 13.19
C ASP A 169 -2.55 9.30 13.29
N LEU A 170 -1.88 9.56 12.16
CA LEU A 170 -0.62 10.32 12.14
C LEU A 170 -0.80 11.75 12.65
N VAL A 171 -1.84 12.43 12.18
CA VAL A 171 -2.15 13.81 12.59
C VAL A 171 -2.63 13.85 14.04
N LEU A 172 -3.41 12.86 14.48
CA LEU A 172 -3.83 12.78 15.88
C LEU A 172 -2.63 12.63 16.82
N ARG A 173 -1.65 11.79 16.47
CA ARG A 173 -0.50 11.52 17.34
C ARG A 173 0.54 12.64 17.33
N GLY A 174 0.85 13.19 16.16
CA GLY A 174 1.96 14.12 15.98
C GLY A 174 1.64 15.39 15.20
N GLY A 175 0.36 15.63 14.93
CA GLY A 175 -0.14 16.81 14.24
C GLY A 175 0.19 16.85 12.75
N PHE A 176 -0.07 18.00 12.13
CA PHE A 176 0.28 18.24 10.75
C PHE A 176 1.79 18.20 10.51
N LEU A 177 2.62 18.36 11.55
CA LEU A 177 4.07 18.23 11.45
C LEU A 177 4.50 16.80 11.07
N THR A 178 3.95 15.77 11.72
CA THR A 178 4.25 14.38 11.35
C THR A 178 3.70 14.02 9.99
N LEU A 179 2.51 14.52 9.63
CA LEU A 179 1.96 14.33 8.29
C LEU A 179 2.86 14.95 7.23
N LEU A 180 3.38 16.16 7.45
CA LEU A 180 4.29 16.84 6.54
C LEU A 180 5.55 16.00 6.29
N PHE A 181 6.20 15.50 7.34
CA PHE A 181 7.39 14.66 7.20
C PHE A 181 7.07 13.35 6.47
N TYR A 182 5.93 12.72 6.77
CA TYR A 182 5.51 11.50 6.10
C TYR A 182 5.27 11.73 4.61
N LEU A 183 4.51 12.77 4.24
CA LEU A 183 4.25 13.11 2.83
C LEU A 183 5.51 13.54 2.09
N ALA A 184 6.43 14.27 2.74
CA ALA A 184 7.71 14.64 2.16
C ALA A 184 8.57 13.40 1.86
N LEU A 185 8.60 12.43 2.79
CA LEU A 185 9.30 11.15 2.57
C LEU A 185 8.70 10.39 1.39
N GLN A 186 7.37 10.31 1.29
CA GLN A 186 6.69 9.64 0.18
C GLN A 186 6.93 10.36 -1.17
N ALA A 187 6.85 11.69 -1.19
CA ALA A 187 7.14 12.46 -2.39
C ALA A 187 8.59 12.29 -2.85
N TYR A 188 9.53 12.24 -1.91
CA TYR A 188 10.94 12.00 -2.20
C TYR A 188 11.18 10.62 -2.81
N THR A 189 10.62 9.55 -2.24
CA THR A 189 10.76 8.20 -2.81
C THR A 189 10.12 8.11 -4.20
N PHE A 190 8.98 8.75 -4.41
CA PHE A 190 8.29 8.76 -5.71
C PHE A 190 9.08 9.54 -6.76
N PHE A 191 9.75 10.62 -6.37
CA PHE A 191 10.69 11.34 -7.22
C PHE A 191 11.88 10.46 -7.63
N LEU A 192 12.48 9.72 -6.69
CA LEU A 192 13.56 8.77 -6.99
C LEU A 192 13.10 7.67 -7.94
N LEU A 193 11.92 7.10 -7.71
CA LEU A 193 11.35 6.06 -8.57
C LEU A 193 11.02 6.61 -9.97
N LYS A 194 10.53 7.85 -10.09
CA LYS A 194 10.22 8.46 -11.40
C LYS A 194 11.46 8.63 -12.28
N LYS A 195 12.61 8.92 -11.67
CA LYS A 195 13.90 9.03 -12.39
C LYS A 195 14.40 7.69 -12.92
N ASN A 196 13.91 6.58 -12.38
CA ASN A 196 14.38 5.24 -12.67
C ASN A 196 13.23 4.37 -13.15
N GLN A 197 13.06 4.21 -14.46
CA GLN A 197 12.00 3.38 -15.02
C GLN A 197 12.44 1.92 -15.19
N LEU A 198 12.98 1.33 -14.12
CA LEU A 198 13.34 -0.08 -14.08
C LEU A 198 12.16 -0.90 -13.55
N GLN A 199 12.11 -2.19 -13.89
CA GLN A 199 11.12 -3.12 -13.34
C GLN A 199 11.17 -3.16 -11.80
N THR A 200 12.36 -3.05 -11.21
CA THR A 200 12.54 -2.95 -9.76
C THR A 200 11.86 -1.71 -9.19
N SER A 201 11.90 -0.58 -9.90
CA SER A 201 11.21 0.64 -9.48
C SER A 201 9.70 0.47 -9.50
N ASN A 202 9.14 -0.24 -10.49
CA ASN A 202 7.71 -0.55 -10.51
C ASN A 202 7.30 -1.42 -9.31
N VAL A 203 8.06 -2.46 -8.98
CA VAL A 203 7.76 -3.31 -7.82
C VAL A 203 7.78 -2.48 -6.53
N LEU A 204 8.80 -1.65 -6.34
CA LEU A 204 8.93 -0.78 -5.16
C LEU A 204 7.85 0.30 -5.12
N LEU A 205 7.41 0.83 -6.27
CA LEU A 205 6.28 1.75 -6.33
C LEU A 205 5.00 1.06 -5.88
N ILE A 206 4.69 -0.08 -6.49
CA ILE A 206 3.43 -0.80 -6.28
C ILE A 206 3.33 -1.29 -4.84
N VAL A 207 4.40 -1.85 -4.25
CA VAL A 207 4.38 -2.29 -2.84
C VAL A 207 4.13 -1.11 -1.89
N ASN A 208 4.80 0.03 -2.10
CA ASN A 208 4.61 1.22 -1.26
C ASN A 208 3.19 1.78 -1.40
N PHE A 209 2.65 1.79 -2.62
CA PHE A 209 1.27 2.18 -2.86
C PHE A 209 0.27 1.23 -2.19
N CYS A 210 0.49 -0.07 -2.22
CA CYS A 210 -0.33 -1.06 -1.54
C CYS A 210 -0.33 -0.87 -0.01
N PHE A 211 0.81 -0.48 0.59
CA PHE A 211 0.84 -0.06 1.99
C PHE A 211 -0.01 1.19 2.25
N LEU A 212 0.08 2.20 1.38
CA LEU A 212 -0.73 3.41 1.49
C LEU A 212 -2.23 3.08 1.38
N LEU A 213 -2.63 2.24 0.43
CA LEU A 213 -4.01 1.79 0.27
C LEU A 213 -4.53 1.08 1.53
N GLY A 214 -3.73 0.21 2.14
CA GLY A 214 -4.11 -0.41 3.40
C GLY A 214 -4.26 0.57 4.55
N GLY A 215 -3.39 1.58 4.60
CA GLY A 215 -3.47 2.68 5.56
C GLY A 215 -4.75 3.52 5.45
N LEU A 216 -5.54 3.42 4.37
CA LEU A 216 -6.86 4.08 4.31
C LEU A 216 -7.88 3.47 5.29
N MET A 217 -7.67 2.21 5.69
CA MET A 217 -8.62 1.41 6.47
C MET A 217 -8.04 0.89 7.79
N GLU A 218 -6.80 1.28 8.10
CA GLU A 218 -6.00 0.80 9.23
C GLU A 218 -5.30 1.97 9.92
N ALA A 219 -5.07 1.86 11.22
CA ALA A 219 -4.34 2.86 12.00
C ALA A 219 -2.83 2.58 12.01
N GLY A 220 -2.04 3.64 12.15
CA GLY A 220 -0.59 3.57 12.26
C GLY A 220 0.14 3.26 10.95
N ILE A 221 1.42 3.66 10.88
CA ILE A 221 2.32 3.24 9.82
C ILE A 221 2.91 1.88 10.19
N ARG A 222 2.85 0.92 9.27
CA ARG A 222 3.52 -0.37 9.46
C ARG A 222 5.04 -0.18 9.31
N PRO A 223 5.88 -0.53 10.32
CA PRO A 223 7.33 -0.28 10.27
C PRO A 223 8.01 -0.87 9.03
N VAL A 224 7.48 -1.98 8.51
CA VAL A 224 7.99 -2.67 7.33
C VAL A 224 7.87 -1.82 6.05
N GLN A 225 6.94 -0.86 5.99
CA GLN A 225 6.87 0.09 4.89
C GLN A 225 8.16 0.90 4.76
N PHE A 226 8.79 1.28 5.87
CA PHE A 226 10.05 2.05 5.84
C PHE A 226 11.21 1.28 5.20
N ILE A 227 11.21 -0.06 5.28
CA ILE A 227 12.19 -0.89 4.58
C ILE A 227 12.02 -0.72 3.06
N PHE A 228 10.80 -0.77 2.55
CA PHE A 228 10.54 -0.57 1.13
C PHE A 228 10.83 0.86 0.67
N LEU A 229 10.55 1.87 1.50
CA LEU A 229 10.93 3.25 1.22
C LEU A 229 12.45 3.39 1.13
N ALA A 230 13.21 2.77 2.03
CA ALA A 230 14.67 2.77 1.99
C ALA A 230 15.20 2.07 0.73
N LEU A 231 14.61 0.94 0.32
CA LEU A 231 15.00 0.20 -0.88
C LEU A 231 14.82 1.00 -2.17
N THR A 232 14.00 2.06 -2.21
CA THR A 232 13.84 2.93 -3.41
C THR A 232 15.12 3.63 -3.84
N ILE A 233 16.12 3.73 -2.95
CA ILE A 233 17.42 4.30 -3.28
C ILE A 233 18.23 3.37 -4.20
N THR A 234 17.94 2.06 -4.20
CA THR A 234 18.71 1.07 -4.95
C THR A 234 18.65 1.26 -6.48
N PRO A 235 17.47 1.37 -7.14
CA PRO A 235 17.42 1.61 -8.58
C PRO A 235 18.04 2.96 -8.97
N TYR A 236 18.02 3.96 -8.07
CA TYR A 236 18.63 5.26 -8.31
C TYR A 236 20.16 5.20 -8.41
N TYR A 237 20.82 4.47 -7.51
CA TYR A 237 22.27 4.28 -7.61
C TYR A 237 22.67 3.47 -8.84
N GLU A 238 21.91 2.42 -9.17
CA GLU A 238 22.18 1.60 -10.35
C GLU A 238 22.17 2.40 -11.65
N GLN A 239 21.17 3.26 -11.86
CA GLN A 239 21.09 4.08 -13.06
C GLN A 239 22.25 5.08 -13.15
N ASN A 240 22.64 5.68 -12.02
CA ASN A 240 23.76 6.62 -11.99
C ASN A 240 25.10 5.94 -12.30
N ILE A 241 25.31 4.70 -11.82
CA ILE A 241 26.49 3.92 -12.18
C ILE A 241 26.51 3.63 -13.68
N ARG A 242 25.38 3.16 -14.24
CA ARG A 242 25.26 2.88 -15.69
C ARG A 242 25.54 4.10 -16.56
N LYS A 243 25.06 5.28 -16.16
CA LYS A 243 25.30 6.55 -16.88
C LYS A 243 26.76 6.99 -16.85
N ARG A 244 27.50 6.67 -15.78
CA ARG A 244 28.94 6.97 -15.70
C ARG A 244 29.74 6.06 -16.62
N SER A 245 29.46 4.76 -16.59
CA SER A 245 30.17 3.78 -17.43
C SER A 245 29.97 3.94 -18.94
N THR A 246 28.95 4.68 -19.39
CA THR A 246 28.71 4.96 -20.82
C THR A 246 29.40 6.22 -21.31
N ASN A 247 29.98 7.03 -20.41
CA ASN A 247 30.66 8.28 -20.73
C ASN A 247 32.20 8.15 -20.67
N ASP A 248 32.71 6.97 -20.31
CA ASP A 248 34.12 6.57 -20.35
C ASP A 248 34.35 5.65 -21.56
#